data_AF-A0A2E5EUQ5-F1
#
_entry.id   AF-A0A2E5EUQ5-F1
#
_cell.length_a   1.000
_cell.length_b   1.000
_cell.length_c   1.000
_cell.angle_alpha   90.00
_cell.angle_beta   90.00
_cell.angle_gamma   90.00
#
_symmetry.space_group_name_H-M   'P 1'
#
loop_
_entity.id
_entity.type
_entity.pdbx_description
1 polymer ?
#
loop_
_entity_poly.entity_id
_entity_poly.type
_entity_poly.pdbx_seq_one_letter_code
_entity_poly.pdbx_strand_id
1 'polypeptide(L)'
;MSQTYLAPEQISTNQIDLSGSKTWPLFKLIDHHIQASKHFPILYLNNTQYHVLFGHKQLNKDITTCICIERPESSHQLFLLFCELYDAASWPLMTKLSVMNYLYFNAKITRNILQKEFLKTLNLHQQGHQANHFNTLLKISQLPTKVQGFCQEKKYSLKQLKQLLLYPPSLLLQLSELDGPFKISASQFILLAQHAHDMAQNNRPITKIIQQIQQSNERPSQRSTRLINELKTQLTPRLSQANKHLHSLSATLPEQLQVNWDPNLEIKSLNLNVSFKRNEDIQSIAQLIQAPKTQKTLKAILKGI
;
A
#
# COMPACT_ATOMS: atom_id res chain seq x y z
N MET A 1 18.36 -19.01 24.30
CA MET A 1 18.68 -17.81 25.11
C MET A 1 17.71 -17.77 26.27
N SER A 2 18.22 -17.77 27.50
CA SER A 2 17.47 -17.49 28.73
C SER A 2 17.03 -16.03 28.72
N GLN A 3 15.74 -15.77 28.98
CA GLN A 3 15.24 -14.41 29.25
C GLN A 3 15.04 -14.29 30.76
N THR A 4 15.58 -13.23 31.35
CA THR A 4 15.36 -12.93 32.77
C THR A 4 14.77 -11.53 32.88
N TYR A 5 13.57 -11.46 33.47
CA TYR A 5 12.96 -10.20 33.84
C TYR A 5 13.57 -9.77 35.17
N LEU A 6 14.31 -8.65 35.18
CA LEU A 6 14.87 -8.10 36.40
C LEU A 6 13.99 -6.96 36.91
N ALA A 7 13.67 -7.01 38.20
CA ALA A 7 13.09 -5.88 38.90
C ALA A 7 14.17 -4.77 39.05
N PRO A 8 13.81 -3.48 39.04
CA PRO A 8 14.75 -2.35 39.13
C PRO A 8 15.60 -2.41 40.39
N GLU A 9 15.05 -2.95 41.47
CA GLU A 9 15.74 -3.16 42.75
C GLU A 9 16.96 -4.08 42.62
N GLN A 10 17.02 -4.91 41.56
CA GLN A 10 18.11 -5.83 41.27
C GLN A 10 19.20 -5.23 40.37
N ILE A 11 19.00 -4.01 39.86
CA ILE A 11 19.95 -3.32 38.98
C ILE A 11 20.31 -1.99 39.63
N SER A 12 21.51 -1.92 40.21
CA SER A 12 22.01 -0.63 40.70
C SER A 12 22.21 0.33 39.52
N THR A 13 21.68 1.55 39.60
CA THR A 13 21.88 2.59 38.58
C THR A 13 23.36 2.88 38.30
N ASN A 14 24.25 2.61 39.28
CA ASN A 14 25.70 2.72 39.15
C ASN A 14 26.34 1.59 38.30
N GLN A 15 25.59 0.56 37.94
CA GLN A 15 26.03 -0.56 37.08
C GLN A 15 25.61 -0.40 35.61
N ILE A 16 24.84 0.64 35.28
CA ILE A 16 24.40 0.93 33.92
C ILE A 16 25.40 1.89 33.28
N ASP A 17 26.19 1.40 32.33
CA ASP A 17 27.08 2.24 31.54
C ASP A 17 26.28 2.95 30.42
N LEU A 18 26.01 4.24 30.63
CA LEU A 18 25.36 5.12 29.66
C LEU A 18 26.36 5.74 28.66
N SER A 19 27.66 5.72 28.97
CA SER A 19 28.71 6.37 28.18
C SER A 19 29.04 5.61 26.88
N GLY A 20 28.70 4.32 26.83
CA GLY A 20 28.84 3.45 25.67
C GLY A 20 27.61 3.32 24.77
N SER A 21 26.55 4.12 24.97
CA SER A 21 25.25 3.94 24.30
C SER A 21 25.26 4.28 22.79
N LYS A 22 25.89 3.43 21.99
CA LYS A 22 25.69 3.42 20.54
C LYS A 22 24.33 2.79 20.27
N THR A 23 23.28 3.61 20.20
CA THR A 23 22.01 3.17 19.61
C THR A 23 22.30 2.69 18.19
N TRP A 24 22.10 1.40 17.94
CA TRP A 24 22.34 0.85 16.62
C TRP A 24 21.45 1.58 15.61
N PRO A 25 21.92 1.91 14.39
CA PRO A 25 21.12 2.65 13.42
C PRO A 25 19.76 1.99 13.14
N LEU A 26 19.69 0.67 13.24
CA LEU A 26 18.46 -0.11 13.15
C LEU A 26 17.45 0.21 14.27
N PHE A 27 17.91 0.40 15.50
CA PHE A 27 17.02 0.77 16.61
C PHE A 27 16.46 2.18 16.44
N LYS A 28 17.23 3.10 15.85
CA LYS A 28 16.71 4.44 15.48
C LYS A 28 15.64 4.35 14.39
N LEU A 29 15.84 3.47 13.40
CA LEU A 29 14.84 3.20 12.36
C LEU A 29 13.54 2.68 12.99
N ILE A 30 13.65 1.76 13.94
CA ILE A 30 12.49 1.14 14.59
C ILE A 30 11.80 2.12 15.54
N ASP A 31 12.55 2.89 16.33
CA ASP A 31 12.03 3.95 17.21
C ASP A 31 11.21 5.00 16.44
N HIS A 32 11.57 5.27 15.18
CA HIS A 32 10.80 6.20 14.35
C HIS A 32 9.46 5.60 13.89
N HIS A 33 9.38 4.29 13.76
CA HIS A 33 8.21 3.59 13.20
C HIS A 33 7.27 3.02 14.26
N ILE A 34 7.77 2.75 15.47
CA ILE A 34 7.00 2.16 16.56
C ILE A 34 6.89 3.21 17.65
N GLN A 35 5.66 3.52 18.09
CA GLN A 35 5.44 4.46 19.20
C GLN A 35 6.11 3.92 20.47
N ALA A 36 7.34 4.38 20.72
CA ALA A 36 8.26 3.86 21.73
C ALA A 36 7.79 4.02 23.19
N SER A 37 6.61 4.60 23.42
CA SER A 37 6.07 4.90 24.75
C SER A 37 5.54 3.67 25.51
N LYS A 38 5.47 2.49 24.89
CA LYS A 38 4.99 1.24 25.53
C LYS A 38 6.09 0.20 25.75
N HIS A 39 7.35 0.59 25.63
CA HIS A 39 8.45 -0.37 25.49
C HIS A 39 9.44 -0.29 26.64
N PHE A 40 9.70 -1.46 27.23
CA PHE A 40 10.71 -1.64 28.27
C PHE A 40 12.10 -1.44 27.67
N PRO A 41 13.03 -0.79 28.38
CA PRO A 41 14.42 -0.74 27.96
C PRO A 41 15.01 -2.15 27.94
N ILE A 42 15.87 -2.40 26.95
CA ILE A 42 16.61 -3.65 26.81
C ILE A 42 18.05 -3.39 27.21
N LEU A 43 18.52 -4.16 28.19
CA LEU A 43 19.89 -4.13 28.68
C LEU A 43 20.57 -5.46 28.34
N TYR A 44 21.87 -5.43 28.04
CA TYR A 44 22.70 -6.64 28.05
C TYR A 44 23.79 -6.56 29.10
N LEU A 45 24.08 -7.70 29.71
CA LEU A 45 25.16 -7.83 30.69
C LEU A 45 26.47 -8.19 29.97
N ASN A 46 27.53 -7.44 30.23
CA ASN A 46 28.88 -7.71 29.74
C ASN A 46 29.89 -7.48 30.86
N ASN A 47 30.64 -8.52 31.25
CA ASN A 47 31.69 -8.44 32.27
C ASN A 47 31.26 -7.66 33.53
N THR A 48 30.05 -7.94 34.05
CA THR A 48 29.39 -7.31 35.22
C THR A 48 28.72 -5.95 35.03
N GLN A 49 28.80 -5.33 33.85
CA GLN A 49 28.13 -4.06 33.56
C GLN A 49 26.92 -4.26 32.65
N TYR A 50 25.84 -3.52 32.93
CA TYR A 50 24.68 -3.45 32.05
C TYR A 50 24.87 -2.34 31.03
N HIS A 51 24.66 -2.68 29.77
CA HIS A 51 24.70 -1.73 28.67
C HIS A 51 23.33 -1.62 28.02
N VAL A 52 22.93 -0.39 27.70
CA VAL A 52 21.63 -0.11 27.09
C VAL A 52 21.66 -0.41 25.60
N LEU A 53 20.82 -1.34 25.14
CA LEU A 53 20.63 -1.63 23.71
C LEU A 53 19.51 -0.81 23.12
N PHE A 54 18.42 -0.66 23.87
CA PHE A 54 17.21 0.00 23.42
C PHE A 54 16.51 0.70 24.59
N GLY A 55 15.78 1.78 24.29
CA GLY A 55 14.95 2.45 25.29
C GLY A 55 15.71 3.41 26.22
N HIS A 56 16.82 4.01 25.77
CA HIS A 56 17.59 4.95 26.60
C HIS A 56 16.75 6.12 27.13
N LYS A 57 15.79 6.63 26.33
CA LYS A 57 14.91 7.74 26.76
C LYS A 57 13.93 7.31 27.86
N GLN A 58 13.63 6.02 27.90
CA GLN A 58 12.70 5.40 28.82
C GLN A 58 13.38 5.21 30.19
N LEU A 59 14.67 4.87 30.23
CA LEU A 59 15.44 4.73 31.48
C LEU A 59 15.48 5.99 32.36
N ASN A 60 15.27 7.18 31.78
CA ASN A 60 15.19 8.45 32.52
C ASN A 60 13.80 8.73 33.12
N LYS A 61 12.84 7.84 32.91
CA LYS A 61 11.51 7.87 33.54
C LYS A 61 11.50 6.79 34.63
N ASP A 62 10.64 6.92 35.64
CA ASP A 62 10.49 5.96 36.74
C ASP A 62 10.06 4.57 36.25
N ILE A 63 10.98 3.82 35.66
CA ILE A 63 10.71 2.51 35.07
C ILE A 63 10.84 1.44 36.12
N THR A 64 9.77 0.68 36.26
CA THR A 64 9.66 -0.42 37.21
C THR A 64 10.07 -1.78 36.65
N THR A 65 10.45 -1.89 35.37
CA THR A 65 10.91 -3.16 34.77
C THR A 65 11.78 -2.94 33.52
N CYS A 66 12.81 -3.77 33.36
CA CYS A 66 13.61 -3.83 32.13
C CYS A 66 13.85 -5.27 31.71
N ILE A 67 14.19 -5.46 30.43
CA ILE A 67 14.51 -6.78 29.89
C ILE A 67 16.02 -6.91 29.85
N CYS A 68 16.55 -7.83 30.64
CA CYS A 68 17.97 -8.14 30.64
C CYS A 68 18.22 -9.41 29.83
N ILE A 69 19.14 -9.29 28.88
CA ILE A 69 19.53 -10.38 28.01
C ILE A 69 21.00 -10.70 28.24
N GLU A 70 21.33 -11.99 28.25
CA GLU A 70 22.73 -12.41 28.16
C GLU A 70 23.32 -11.91 26.84
N ARG A 71 24.61 -11.56 26.85
CA ARG A 71 25.30 -11.05 25.67
C ARG A 71 25.09 -12.02 24.50
N PRO A 72 24.40 -11.60 23.42
CA PRO A 72 24.17 -12.48 22.30
C PRO A 72 25.48 -12.79 21.58
N GLU A 73 25.63 -14.04 21.11
CA GLU A 73 26.83 -14.49 20.40
C GLU A 73 27.00 -13.78 19.05
N SER A 74 25.90 -13.25 18.51
CA SER A 74 25.91 -12.54 17.24
C SER A 74 24.88 -11.41 17.16
N SER A 75 25.15 -10.45 16.27
CA SER A 75 24.28 -9.31 15.98
C SER A 75 22.89 -9.70 15.45
N HIS A 76 22.75 -10.84 14.76
CA HIS A 76 21.47 -11.27 14.19
C HIS A 76 20.56 -11.94 15.23
N GLN A 77 21.12 -12.73 16.15
CA GLN A 77 20.37 -13.32 17.26
C GLN A 77 19.76 -12.24 18.16
N LEU A 78 20.54 -11.19 18.45
CA LEU A 78 20.04 -10.01 19.15
C LEU A 78 18.81 -9.42 18.47
N PHE A 79 18.83 -9.37 17.13
CA PHE A 79 17.75 -8.77 16.37
C PHE A 79 16.51 -9.66 16.29
N LEU A 80 16.66 -10.99 16.23
CA LEU A 80 15.52 -11.90 16.35
C LEU A 80 14.85 -11.77 17.70
N LEU A 81 15.63 -11.74 18.77
CA LEU A 81 15.12 -11.53 20.12
C LEU A 81 14.37 -10.20 20.23
N PHE A 82 14.93 -9.12 19.66
CA PHE A 82 14.24 -7.85 19.58
C PHE A 82 12.90 -7.95 18.84
N CYS A 83 12.88 -8.61 17.68
CA CYS A 83 11.66 -8.80 16.90
C CYS A 83 10.60 -9.60 17.68
N GLU A 84 11.00 -10.60 18.46
CA GLU A 84 10.09 -11.38 19.30
C GLU A 84 9.53 -10.54 20.45
N LEU A 85 10.40 -9.82 21.16
CA LEU A 85 10.02 -8.99 22.32
C LEU A 85 9.04 -7.85 21.95
N TYR A 86 9.15 -7.31 20.73
CA TYR A 86 8.31 -6.22 20.24
C TYR A 86 7.22 -6.65 19.27
N ASP A 87 6.90 -7.95 19.25
CA ASP A 87 5.87 -8.52 18.37
C ASP A 87 5.99 -8.01 16.93
N ALA A 88 7.16 -8.21 16.32
CA ALA A 88 7.44 -7.72 14.98
C ALA A 88 6.49 -8.26 13.91
N ALA A 89 5.77 -9.35 14.22
CA ALA A 89 4.69 -9.87 13.42
C ALA A 89 3.51 -8.88 13.26
N SER A 90 3.28 -7.97 14.19
CA SER A 90 2.21 -6.95 14.10
C SER A 90 2.65 -5.63 13.48
N TRP A 91 3.95 -5.45 13.18
CA TRP A 91 4.45 -4.21 12.59
C TRP A 91 3.84 -3.91 11.21
N PRO A 92 3.75 -2.62 10.82
CA PRO A 92 3.36 -2.25 9.47
C PRO A 92 4.26 -2.90 8.41
N LEU A 93 3.67 -3.29 7.28
CA LEU A 93 4.38 -4.01 6.21
C LEU A 93 5.62 -3.25 5.73
N MET A 94 5.52 -1.93 5.52
CA MET A 94 6.66 -1.12 5.06
C MET A 94 7.78 -1.05 6.10
N THR A 95 7.46 -1.05 7.39
CA THR A 95 8.45 -1.13 8.47
C THR A 95 9.18 -2.46 8.44
N LYS A 96 8.46 -3.58 8.31
CA LYS A 96 9.06 -4.93 8.18
C LYS A 96 10.02 -5.02 6.99
N LEU A 97 9.60 -4.46 5.84
CA LEU A 97 10.42 -4.43 4.63
C LEU A 97 11.67 -3.57 4.79
N SER A 98 11.55 -2.40 5.43
CA SER A 98 12.68 -1.50 5.69
C SER A 98 13.71 -2.13 6.62
N VAL A 99 13.24 -2.81 7.67
CA VAL A 99 14.08 -3.60 8.56
C VAL A 99 14.79 -4.71 7.79
N MET A 100 14.06 -5.50 7.01
CA MET A 100 14.65 -6.57 6.19
C MET A 100 15.73 -6.04 5.23
N ASN A 101 15.49 -4.89 4.59
CA ASN A 101 16.46 -4.22 3.72
C ASN A 101 17.72 -3.82 4.48
N TYR A 102 17.57 -3.20 5.65
CA TYR A 102 18.70 -2.83 6.51
C TYR A 102 19.52 -4.06 6.91
N LEU A 103 18.85 -5.13 7.36
CA LEU A 103 19.55 -6.35 7.76
C LEU A 103 20.37 -6.95 6.62
N TYR A 104 19.82 -6.94 5.41
CA TYR A 104 20.48 -7.51 4.25
C TYR A 104 21.65 -6.64 3.76
N PHE A 105 21.42 -5.34 3.54
CA PHE A 105 22.43 -4.46 2.92
C PHE A 105 23.39 -3.82 3.93
N ASN A 106 22.92 -3.43 5.12
CA ASN A 106 23.73 -2.72 6.11
C ASN A 106 24.35 -3.68 7.13
N ALA A 107 23.55 -4.58 7.71
CA ALA A 107 24.05 -5.55 8.68
C ALA A 107 24.71 -6.78 8.03
N LYS A 108 24.62 -6.91 6.69
CA LYS A 108 25.20 -8.00 5.90
C LYS A 108 24.79 -9.40 6.39
N ILE A 109 23.58 -9.52 6.93
CA ILE A 109 23.03 -10.82 7.33
C ILE A 109 22.81 -11.65 6.07
N THR A 110 23.27 -12.90 6.11
CA THR A 110 23.18 -13.78 4.95
C THR A 110 21.71 -14.03 4.57
N ARG A 111 21.49 -14.21 3.27
CA ARG A 111 20.17 -14.53 2.71
C ARG A 111 19.53 -15.74 3.38
N ASN A 112 20.32 -16.78 3.67
CA ASN A 112 19.85 -18.02 4.30
C ASN A 112 19.24 -17.75 5.69
N ILE A 113 19.94 -16.96 6.52
CA ILE A 113 19.45 -16.57 7.85
C ILE A 113 18.17 -15.74 7.72
N LEU A 114 18.14 -14.75 6.83
CA LEU A 114 16.95 -13.92 6.62
C LEU A 114 15.72 -14.72 6.18
N GLN A 115 15.91 -15.68 5.28
CA GLN A 115 14.82 -16.51 4.77
C GLN A 115 14.27 -17.48 5.82
N LYS A 116 15.16 -18.12 6.59
CA LYS A 116 14.77 -19.16 7.55
C LYS A 116 14.22 -18.58 8.86
N GLU A 117 14.84 -17.52 9.36
CA GLU A 117 14.57 -17.01 10.70
C GLU A 117 13.70 -15.76 10.62
N PHE A 118 14.14 -14.73 9.87
CA PHE A 118 13.47 -13.43 9.87
C PHE A 118 12.12 -13.39 9.17
N LEU A 119 11.96 -14.08 8.04
CA LEU A 119 10.67 -14.08 7.34
C LEU A 119 9.55 -14.65 8.21
N LYS A 120 9.85 -15.64 9.05
CA LYS A 120 8.88 -16.20 10.00
C LYS A 120 8.58 -15.20 11.11
N THR A 121 9.60 -14.63 11.75
CA THR A 121 9.42 -13.68 12.85
C THR A 121 8.69 -12.40 12.42
N LEU A 122 8.92 -11.91 11.20
CA LEU A 122 8.22 -10.75 10.64
C LEU A 122 6.81 -11.07 10.11
N ASN A 123 6.38 -12.33 10.18
CA ASN A 123 5.15 -12.82 9.55
C ASN A 123 5.07 -12.46 8.04
N LEU A 124 6.20 -12.65 7.35
CA LEU A 124 6.35 -12.47 5.90
C LEU A 124 6.58 -13.80 5.18
N HIS A 125 6.53 -14.93 5.89
CA HIS A 125 6.72 -16.25 5.31
C HIS A 125 5.54 -16.62 4.40
N GLN A 126 5.83 -17.13 3.20
CA GLN A 126 4.84 -17.70 2.29
C GLN A 126 5.10 -19.21 2.13
N GLN A 127 4.05 -20.03 2.16
CA GLN A 127 4.15 -21.47 1.89
C GLN A 127 4.52 -21.67 0.41
N GLY A 128 5.65 -22.32 0.14
CA GLY A 128 6.19 -22.55 -1.21
C GLY A 128 6.97 -21.37 -1.80
N HIS A 129 7.90 -21.66 -2.71
CA HIS A 129 8.75 -20.70 -3.46
C HIS A 129 9.42 -19.58 -2.63
N GLN A 130 10.01 -19.93 -1.49
CA GLN A 130 10.67 -18.98 -0.57
C GLN A 130 11.75 -18.10 -1.25
N ALA A 131 12.47 -18.62 -2.25
CA ALA A 131 13.49 -17.87 -2.97
C ALA A 131 12.92 -16.70 -3.78
N ASN A 132 11.85 -16.95 -4.55
CA ASN A 132 11.20 -15.93 -5.38
C ASN A 132 10.49 -14.90 -4.52
N HIS A 133 9.86 -15.34 -3.43
CA HIS A 133 9.20 -14.45 -2.49
C HIS A 133 10.18 -13.50 -1.81
N PHE A 134 11.32 -14.00 -1.30
CA PHE A 134 12.35 -13.17 -0.69
C PHE A 134 12.91 -12.11 -1.67
N ASN A 135 13.23 -12.53 -2.90
CA ASN A 135 13.68 -11.59 -3.95
C ASN A 135 12.63 -10.49 -4.21
N THR A 136 11.35 -10.85 -4.18
CA THR A 136 10.25 -9.91 -4.37
C THR A 136 10.18 -8.92 -3.22
N LEU A 137 10.26 -9.39 -1.97
CA LEU A 137 10.28 -8.52 -0.79
C LEU A 137 11.47 -7.56 -0.82
N LEU A 138 12.66 -8.03 -1.23
CA LEU A 138 13.83 -7.18 -1.37
C LEU A 138 13.61 -6.07 -2.41
N LYS A 139 13.09 -6.42 -3.60
CA LYS A 139 12.75 -5.42 -4.63
C LYS A 139 11.76 -4.38 -4.12
N ILE A 140 10.73 -4.78 -3.37
CA ILE A 140 9.76 -3.83 -2.76
C ILE A 140 10.46 -2.93 -1.75
N SER A 141 11.33 -3.50 -0.91
CA SER A 141 12.08 -2.74 0.10
C SER A 141 13.10 -1.76 -0.48
N GLN A 142 13.36 -1.83 -1.79
CA GLN A 142 14.21 -0.93 -2.55
C GLN A 142 13.43 0.12 -3.36
N LEU A 143 12.10 0.18 -3.24
CA LEU A 143 11.32 1.27 -3.84
C LEU A 143 11.85 2.64 -3.32
N PRO A 144 11.76 3.72 -4.10
CA PRO A 144 12.21 5.03 -3.66
C PRO A 144 11.57 5.44 -2.32
N THR A 145 12.33 6.05 -1.40
CA THR A 145 11.87 6.36 -0.04
C THR A 145 10.56 7.16 -0.01
N LYS A 146 10.37 8.12 -0.92
CA LYS A 146 9.09 8.85 -1.05
C LYS A 146 7.92 7.92 -1.40
N VAL A 147 8.13 6.97 -2.32
CA VAL A 147 7.13 5.97 -2.70
C VAL A 147 6.84 5.03 -1.53
N GLN A 148 7.87 4.63 -0.77
CA GLN A 148 7.69 3.82 0.44
C GLN A 148 6.83 4.53 1.49
N GLY A 149 7.11 5.83 1.73
CA GLY A 149 6.32 6.66 2.64
C GLY A 149 4.86 6.76 2.20
N PHE A 150 4.62 7.00 0.91
CA PHE A 150 3.27 7.00 0.34
C PHE A 150 2.57 5.65 0.51
N CYS A 151 3.24 4.54 0.19
CA CYS A 151 2.69 3.18 0.36
C CYS A 151 2.35 2.87 1.82
N GLN A 152 3.17 3.36 2.77
CA GLN A 152 2.91 3.22 4.20
C GLN A 152 1.69 4.03 4.63
N GLU A 153 1.61 5.30 4.23
CA GLU A 153 0.48 6.19 4.57
C GLU A 153 -0.84 5.62 4.05
N LYS A 154 -0.85 5.16 2.79
CA LYS A 154 -2.04 4.57 2.15
C LYS A 154 -2.26 3.09 2.49
N LYS A 155 -1.45 2.50 3.39
CA LYS A 155 -1.56 1.12 3.90
C LYS A 155 -1.63 0.06 2.80
N TYR A 156 -0.69 0.07 1.88
CA TYR A 156 -0.65 -0.88 0.78
C TYR A 156 -0.52 -2.33 1.27
N SER A 157 -1.33 -3.21 0.67
CA SER A 157 -1.16 -4.66 0.82
C SER A 157 0.06 -5.17 0.04
N LEU A 158 0.56 -6.35 0.42
CA LEU A 158 1.69 -6.95 -0.30
C LEU A 158 1.38 -7.22 -1.78
N LYS A 159 0.13 -7.59 -2.12
CA LYS A 159 -0.31 -7.79 -3.50
C LYS A 159 -0.20 -6.51 -4.32
N GLN A 160 -0.62 -5.38 -3.75
CA GLN A 160 -0.52 -4.07 -4.37
C GLN A 160 0.95 -3.64 -4.56
N LEU A 161 1.80 -3.86 -3.55
CA LEU A 161 3.24 -3.57 -3.68
C LEU A 161 3.90 -4.41 -4.77
N LYS A 162 3.52 -5.69 -4.92
CA LYS A 162 3.99 -6.55 -6.01
C LYS A 162 3.60 -6.00 -7.38
N GLN A 163 2.39 -5.43 -7.52
CA GLN A 163 1.96 -4.79 -8.77
C GLN A 163 2.81 -3.56 -9.11
N LEU A 164 3.23 -2.77 -8.11
CA LEU A 164 4.07 -1.61 -8.36
C LEU A 164 5.44 -1.95 -8.97
N LEU A 165 5.97 -3.16 -8.72
CA LEU A 165 7.24 -3.60 -9.28
C LEU A 165 7.24 -3.76 -10.80
N LEU A 166 6.07 -3.72 -11.43
CA LEU A 166 5.93 -3.74 -12.89
C LEU A 166 6.32 -2.40 -13.54
N TYR A 167 6.39 -1.32 -12.74
CA TYR A 167 6.59 0.03 -13.25
C TYR A 167 7.98 0.57 -12.89
N PRO A 168 8.56 1.44 -13.74
CA PRO A 168 9.85 2.07 -13.46
C PRO A 168 9.84 2.88 -12.15
N PRO A 169 10.88 2.82 -11.29
CA PRO A 169 10.95 3.59 -10.05
C PRO A 169 10.83 5.11 -10.26
N SER A 170 11.35 5.64 -11.36
CA SER A 170 11.25 7.05 -11.73
C SER A 170 9.80 7.48 -11.97
N LEU A 171 9.01 6.65 -12.64
CA LEU A 171 7.57 6.90 -12.86
C LEU A 171 6.83 6.90 -11.53
N LEU A 172 7.06 5.89 -10.68
CA LEU A 172 6.41 5.81 -9.36
C LEU A 172 6.74 7.03 -8.49
N LEU A 173 7.99 7.51 -8.54
CA LEU A 173 8.43 8.70 -7.84
C LEU A 173 7.67 9.94 -8.33
N GLN A 174 7.61 10.17 -9.65
CA GLN A 174 6.86 11.29 -10.24
C GLN A 174 5.38 11.25 -9.85
N LEU A 175 4.75 10.07 -9.87
CA LEU A 175 3.35 9.94 -9.51
C LEU A 175 3.10 10.15 -8.01
N SER A 176 4.06 9.79 -7.14
CA SER A 176 3.91 9.99 -5.69
C SER A 176 3.85 11.47 -5.30
N GLU A 177 4.42 12.35 -6.12
CA GLU A 177 4.40 13.79 -5.91
C GLU A 177 3.03 14.42 -6.24
N LEU A 178 2.13 13.66 -6.88
CA LEU A 178 0.78 14.11 -7.21
C LEU A 178 -0.22 13.96 -6.04
N ASP A 179 0.13 13.32 -4.93
CA ASP A 179 -0.83 13.05 -3.86
C ASP A 179 -1.42 14.33 -3.24
N GLY A 180 -0.60 15.36 -3.03
CA GLY A 180 -1.08 16.65 -2.51
C GLY A 180 -2.20 17.26 -3.38
N PRO A 181 -1.96 17.53 -4.68
CA PRO A 181 -2.96 18.15 -5.55
C PRO A 181 -4.16 17.27 -5.92
N PHE A 182 -4.04 15.93 -5.83
CA PHE A 182 -5.06 14.98 -6.33
C PHE A 182 -5.67 14.06 -5.25
N LYS A 183 -5.15 14.01 -4.02
CA LYS A 183 -5.56 13.08 -2.95
C LYS A 183 -5.79 11.65 -3.46
N ILE A 184 -4.71 10.97 -3.83
CA ILE A 184 -4.76 9.72 -4.59
C ILE A 184 -4.87 8.54 -3.62
N SER A 185 -5.89 7.69 -3.81
CA SER A 185 -6.01 6.43 -3.06
C SER A 185 -5.03 5.37 -3.54
N ALA A 186 -4.82 4.30 -2.75
CA ALA A 186 -3.93 3.21 -3.14
C ALA A 186 -4.32 2.55 -4.49
N SER A 187 -5.61 2.34 -4.71
CA SER A 187 -6.13 1.77 -5.97
C SER A 187 -6.00 2.74 -7.13
N GLN A 188 -6.30 4.02 -6.91
CA GLN A 188 -6.14 5.07 -7.92
C GLN A 188 -4.68 5.21 -8.36
N PHE A 189 -3.73 5.13 -7.45
CA PHE A 189 -2.30 5.23 -7.78
C PHE A 189 -1.82 4.06 -8.64
N ILE A 190 -2.30 2.84 -8.39
CA ILE A 190 -1.96 1.67 -9.23
C ILE A 190 -2.53 1.84 -10.64
N LEU A 191 -3.80 2.26 -10.75
CA LEU A 191 -4.41 2.56 -12.05
C LEU A 191 -3.69 3.70 -12.77
N LEU A 192 -3.28 4.74 -12.04
CA LEU A 192 -2.52 5.85 -12.58
C LEU A 192 -1.15 5.38 -13.08
N ALA A 193 -0.44 4.54 -12.32
CA ALA A 193 0.83 3.96 -12.73
C ALA A 193 0.69 3.11 -14.00
N GLN A 194 -0.35 2.28 -14.07
CA GLN A 194 -0.68 1.50 -15.27
C GLN A 194 -0.92 2.41 -16.48
N HIS A 195 -1.88 3.34 -16.38
CA HIS A 195 -2.23 4.19 -17.50
C HIS A 195 -1.08 5.10 -17.93
N ALA A 196 -0.30 5.64 -16.97
CA ALA A 196 0.87 6.45 -17.24
C ALA A 196 1.96 5.66 -17.97
N HIS A 197 2.19 4.42 -17.55
CA HIS A 197 3.15 3.53 -18.20
C HIS A 197 2.71 3.22 -19.63
N ASP A 198 1.45 2.84 -19.84
CA ASP A 198 0.90 2.54 -21.16
C ASP A 198 0.95 3.77 -22.10
N MET A 199 0.65 4.96 -21.57
CA MET A 199 0.78 6.21 -22.32
C MET A 199 2.22 6.50 -22.72
N ALA A 200 3.18 6.28 -21.81
CA ALA A 200 4.61 6.46 -22.08
C ALA A 200 5.12 5.48 -23.16
N GLN A 201 4.69 4.22 -23.15
CA GLN A 201 5.02 3.24 -24.20
C GLN A 201 4.51 3.67 -25.58
N ASN A 202 3.41 4.44 -25.62
CA ASN A 202 2.84 4.99 -26.83
C ASN A 202 3.37 6.40 -27.19
N ASN A 203 4.48 6.85 -26.57
CA ASN A 203 5.06 8.19 -26.74
C ASN A 203 4.10 9.35 -26.46
N ARG A 204 3.13 9.15 -25.54
CA ARG A 204 2.16 10.17 -25.13
C ARG A 204 2.45 10.62 -23.70
N PRO A 205 3.15 11.75 -23.48
CA PRO A 205 3.43 12.21 -22.13
C PRO A 205 2.16 12.68 -21.42
N ILE A 206 1.97 12.26 -20.17
CA ILE A 206 0.80 12.62 -19.36
C ILE A 206 0.90 14.02 -18.72
N THR A 207 2.05 14.66 -18.80
CA THR A 207 2.36 15.93 -18.12
C THR A 207 1.39 17.05 -18.47
N LYS A 208 1.03 17.19 -19.75
CA LYS A 208 0.05 18.19 -20.20
C LYS A 208 -1.33 17.97 -19.57
N ILE A 209 -1.77 16.71 -19.48
CA ILE A 209 -3.07 16.34 -18.91
C ILE A 209 -3.09 16.66 -17.40
N ILE A 210 -2.01 16.30 -16.69
CA ILE A 210 -1.86 16.60 -15.26
C ILE A 210 -1.95 18.11 -15.03
N GLN A 211 -1.18 18.91 -15.78
CA GLN A 211 -1.15 20.37 -15.64
C GLN A 211 -2.52 21.00 -15.85
N GLN A 212 -3.24 20.58 -16.90
CA GLN A 212 -4.58 21.09 -17.21
C GLN A 212 -5.58 20.80 -16.08
N ILE A 213 -5.57 19.58 -15.53
CA ILE A 213 -6.49 19.19 -14.46
C ILE A 213 -6.08 19.84 -13.13
N GLN A 214 -4.79 20.00 -12.86
CA GLN A 214 -4.31 20.62 -11.64
C GLN A 214 -4.73 22.10 -11.54
N GLN A 215 -4.86 22.79 -12.67
CA GLN A 215 -5.32 24.18 -12.77
C GLN A 215 -6.86 24.32 -12.68
N SER A 216 -7.62 23.22 -12.65
CA SER A 216 -9.09 23.29 -12.52
C SER A 216 -9.49 23.74 -11.11
N ASN A 217 -10.65 24.38 -10.95
CA ASN A 217 -11.20 24.74 -9.64
C ASN A 217 -11.86 23.55 -8.89
N GLU A 218 -11.57 22.32 -9.30
CA GLU A 218 -12.14 21.11 -8.70
C GLU A 218 -11.44 20.75 -7.38
N ARG A 219 -12.16 20.03 -6.51
CA ARG A 219 -11.57 19.48 -5.29
C ARG A 219 -10.53 18.40 -5.65
N PRO A 220 -9.47 18.18 -4.83
CA PRO A 220 -8.44 17.18 -5.13
C PRO A 220 -8.97 15.79 -5.50
N SER A 221 -9.96 15.27 -4.78
CA SER A 221 -10.57 13.95 -5.07
C SER A 221 -11.33 13.90 -6.42
N GLN A 222 -11.88 15.03 -6.87
CA GLN A 222 -12.50 15.14 -8.18
C GLN A 222 -11.43 15.16 -9.27
N ARG A 223 -10.32 15.88 -9.04
CA ARG A 223 -9.18 15.92 -9.95
C ARG A 223 -8.56 14.53 -10.15
N SER A 224 -8.38 13.71 -9.11
CA SER A 224 -7.83 12.34 -9.27
C SER A 224 -8.74 11.46 -10.13
N THR A 225 -10.05 11.51 -9.86
CA THR A 225 -11.04 10.78 -10.65
C THR A 225 -11.03 11.23 -12.12
N ARG A 226 -11.00 12.54 -12.35
CA ARG A 226 -10.92 13.13 -13.69
C ARG A 226 -9.63 12.72 -14.42
N LEU A 227 -8.48 12.76 -13.75
CA LEU A 227 -7.19 12.37 -14.33
C LEU A 227 -7.20 10.92 -14.80
N ILE A 228 -7.69 9.99 -13.97
CA ILE A 228 -7.76 8.57 -14.34
C ILE A 228 -8.68 8.36 -15.53
N ASN A 229 -9.84 9.03 -15.55
CA ASN A 229 -10.80 8.93 -16.64
C ASN A 229 -10.26 9.51 -17.95
N GLU A 230 -9.56 10.65 -17.89
CA GLU A 230 -8.96 11.29 -19.06
C GLU A 230 -7.86 10.40 -19.65
N LEU A 231 -6.99 9.84 -18.81
CA LEU A 231 -5.96 8.90 -19.26
C LEU A 231 -6.56 7.64 -19.87
N LYS A 232 -7.60 7.06 -19.27
CA LYS A 232 -8.33 5.92 -19.83
C LYS A 232 -8.92 6.24 -21.21
N THR A 233 -9.50 7.44 -21.35
CA THR A 233 -10.10 7.91 -22.61
C THR A 233 -9.06 8.04 -23.72
N GLN A 234 -7.88 8.57 -23.39
CA GLN A 234 -6.77 8.74 -24.33
C GLN A 234 -6.13 7.41 -24.74
N LEU A 235 -6.09 6.42 -23.85
CA LEU A 235 -5.58 5.09 -24.13
C LEU A 235 -6.50 4.28 -25.05
N THR A 236 -7.81 4.42 -24.86
CA THR A 236 -8.82 3.63 -25.59
C THR A 236 -9.82 4.53 -26.33
N PRO A 237 -9.38 5.31 -27.33
CA PRO A 237 -10.21 6.34 -27.96
C PRO A 237 -11.43 5.76 -28.68
N ARG A 238 -11.27 4.63 -29.37
CA ARG A 238 -12.37 3.95 -30.08
C ARG A 238 -13.43 3.43 -29.11
N LEU A 239 -13.01 2.71 -28.07
CA LEU A 239 -13.90 2.20 -27.03
C LEU A 239 -14.61 3.34 -26.29
N SER A 240 -13.89 4.43 -26.03
CA SER A 240 -14.45 5.62 -25.38
C SER A 240 -15.46 6.34 -26.27
N GLN A 241 -15.21 6.44 -27.58
CA GLN A 241 -16.17 6.99 -28.53
C GLN A 241 -17.42 6.12 -28.65
N ALA A 242 -17.26 4.79 -28.73
CA ALA A 242 -18.37 3.85 -28.74
C ALA A 242 -19.23 4.00 -27.48
N ASN A 243 -18.61 3.95 -26.28
CA ASN A 243 -19.32 4.15 -25.02
C ASN A 243 -20.01 5.53 -24.93
N LYS A 244 -19.38 6.61 -25.39
CA LYS A 244 -20.03 7.94 -25.45
C LYS A 244 -21.25 7.93 -26.35
N HIS A 245 -21.18 7.26 -27.51
CA HIS A 245 -22.32 7.11 -28.39
C HIS A 245 -23.44 6.30 -27.72
N LEU A 246 -23.12 5.18 -27.09
CA LEU A 246 -24.09 4.36 -26.35
C LEU A 246 -24.75 5.14 -25.20
N HIS A 247 -23.98 5.91 -24.42
CA HIS A 247 -24.52 6.81 -23.39
C HIS A 247 -25.43 7.89 -23.96
N SER A 248 -25.09 8.46 -25.12
CA SER A 248 -25.96 9.44 -25.77
C SER A 248 -27.29 8.82 -26.21
N LEU A 249 -27.28 7.57 -26.67
CA LEU A 249 -28.50 6.84 -27.00
C LEU A 249 -29.30 6.50 -25.75
N SER A 250 -28.64 6.02 -24.68
CA SER A 250 -29.33 5.66 -23.43
C SER A 250 -29.97 6.87 -22.77
N ALA A 251 -29.37 8.06 -22.86
CA ALA A 251 -29.94 9.30 -22.33
C ALA A 251 -31.25 9.74 -23.01
N THR A 252 -31.57 9.18 -24.19
CA THR A 252 -32.86 9.43 -24.86
C THR A 252 -34.00 8.53 -24.36
N LEU A 253 -33.69 7.54 -23.53
CA LEU A 253 -34.68 6.67 -22.93
C LEU A 253 -35.37 7.39 -21.75
N PRO A 254 -36.64 7.05 -21.46
CA PRO A 254 -37.34 7.60 -20.30
C PRO A 254 -36.61 7.26 -18.99
N GLU A 255 -36.65 8.17 -18.01
CA GLU A 255 -35.91 8.05 -16.74
C GLU A 255 -36.23 6.77 -15.94
N GLN A 256 -37.39 6.17 -16.19
CA GLN A 256 -37.82 4.89 -15.59
C GLN A 256 -37.03 3.69 -16.12
N LEU A 257 -36.34 3.83 -17.26
CA LEU A 257 -35.52 2.81 -17.88
C LEU A 257 -34.04 3.18 -17.80
N GLN A 258 -33.33 2.49 -16.92
CA GLN A 258 -31.88 2.57 -16.89
C GLN A 258 -31.28 1.42 -17.67
N VAL A 259 -30.33 1.74 -18.55
CA VAL A 259 -29.69 0.76 -19.42
C VAL A 259 -28.21 0.72 -19.11
N ASN A 260 -27.73 -0.49 -18.83
CA ASN A 260 -26.34 -0.77 -18.53
C ASN A 260 -25.80 -1.83 -19.49
N TRP A 261 -24.54 -1.71 -19.88
CA TRP A 261 -23.82 -2.67 -20.70
C TRP A 261 -22.42 -2.87 -20.13
N ASP A 262 -21.71 -3.87 -20.66
CA ASP A 262 -20.29 -4.06 -20.36
C ASP A 262 -19.48 -2.88 -20.94
N PRO A 263 -18.82 -2.04 -20.12
CA PRO A 263 -18.05 -0.90 -20.62
C PRO A 263 -16.87 -1.29 -21.51
N ASN A 264 -16.43 -2.55 -21.49
CA ASN A 264 -15.39 -3.07 -22.37
C ASN A 264 -15.93 -3.54 -23.73
N LEU A 265 -17.27 -3.64 -23.88
CA LEU A 265 -17.96 -4.12 -25.07
C LEU A 265 -17.51 -5.53 -25.51
N GLU A 266 -17.09 -6.37 -24.56
CA GLU A 266 -16.74 -7.77 -24.84
C GLU A 266 -17.98 -8.67 -24.75
N ILE A 267 -18.94 -8.30 -23.89
CA ILE A 267 -20.17 -9.03 -23.69
C ILE A 267 -21.31 -8.35 -24.44
N LYS A 268 -21.90 -9.06 -25.41
CA LYS A 268 -23.07 -8.64 -26.17
C LYS A 268 -24.37 -8.77 -25.37
N SER A 269 -24.43 -8.13 -24.22
CA SER A 269 -25.61 -8.10 -23.36
C SER A 269 -26.01 -6.69 -23.00
N LEU A 270 -27.32 -6.50 -22.85
CA LEU A 270 -27.92 -5.25 -22.43
C LEU A 270 -28.75 -5.51 -21.19
N ASN A 271 -28.39 -4.86 -20.09
CA ASN A 271 -29.11 -4.96 -18.83
C ASN A 271 -30.08 -3.78 -18.72
N LEU A 272 -31.37 -4.08 -18.71
CA LEU A 272 -32.44 -3.09 -18.55
C LEU A 272 -32.91 -3.13 -17.09
N ASN A 273 -32.60 -2.07 -16.34
CA ASN A 273 -33.06 -1.86 -14.99
C ASN A 273 -34.30 -0.97 -14.99
N VAL A 274 -35.35 -1.46 -14.35
CA VAL A 274 -36.64 -0.80 -14.28
C VAL A 274 -37.02 -0.60 -12.83
N SER A 275 -37.42 0.62 -12.47
CA SER A 275 -37.90 0.94 -11.13
C SER A 275 -39.41 1.13 -11.13
N PHE A 276 -40.13 0.27 -10.40
CA PHE A 276 -41.58 0.37 -10.18
C PHE A 276 -41.85 1.02 -8.84
N LYS A 277 -42.82 1.94 -8.76
CA LYS A 277 -43.25 2.52 -7.47
C LYS A 277 -44.59 1.94 -7.02
N ARG A 278 -45.43 1.51 -7.96
CA ARG A 278 -46.74 0.92 -7.73
C ARG A 278 -46.99 -0.26 -8.67
N ASN A 279 -47.91 -1.15 -8.31
CA ASN A 279 -48.27 -2.29 -9.16
C ASN A 279 -48.89 -1.82 -10.49
N GLU A 280 -49.60 -0.69 -10.50
CA GLU A 280 -50.15 -0.12 -11.74
C GLU A 280 -49.06 0.28 -12.75
N ASP A 281 -47.83 0.55 -12.31
CA ASP A 281 -46.72 0.97 -13.17
C ASP A 281 -46.22 -0.16 -14.09
N ILE A 282 -46.56 -1.42 -13.79
CA ILE A 282 -46.06 -2.58 -14.56
C ILE A 282 -46.57 -2.52 -16.00
N GLN A 283 -47.87 -2.26 -16.19
CA GLN A 283 -48.46 -2.17 -17.52
C GLN A 283 -47.95 -0.96 -18.30
N SER A 284 -47.84 0.21 -17.64
CA SER A 284 -47.38 1.43 -18.30
C SER A 284 -45.91 1.31 -18.73
N ILE A 285 -45.06 0.66 -17.92
CA ILE A 285 -43.67 0.42 -18.29
C ILE A 285 -43.54 -0.66 -19.37
N ALA A 286 -44.35 -1.72 -19.33
CA ALA A 286 -44.37 -2.71 -20.41
C ALA A 286 -44.73 -2.05 -21.76
N GLN A 287 -45.73 -1.16 -21.77
CA GLN A 287 -46.09 -0.36 -22.95
C GLN A 287 -44.95 0.56 -23.38
N LEU A 288 -44.27 1.20 -22.43
CA LEU A 288 -43.15 2.10 -22.69
C LEU A 288 -41.93 1.37 -23.29
N ILE A 289 -41.65 0.13 -22.85
CA ILE A 289 -40.63 -0.74 -23.45
C ILE A 289 -41.03 -1.16 -24.86
N GLN A 290 -42.32 -1.46 -25.09
CA GLN A 290 -42.86 -1.82 -26.40
C GLN A 290 -42.98 -0.63 -27.37
N ALA A 291 -42.93 0.61 -26.86
CA ALA A 291 -43.06 1.81 -27.69
C ALA A 291 -42.00 1.80 -28.82
N PRO A 292 -42.38 2.15 -30.07
CA PRO A 292 -41.48 2.05 -31.23
C PRO A 292 -40.17 2.81 -31.06
N LYS A 293 -40.22 4.01 -30.45
CA LYS A 293 -39.04 4.84 -30.16
C LYS A 293 -38.09 4.14 -29.18
N THR A 294 -38.62 3.57 -28.10
CA THR A 294 -37.86 2.83 -27.10
C THR A 294 -37.21 1.61 -27.72
N GLN A 295 -37.98 0.78 -28.44
CA GLN A 295 -37.44 -0.40 -29.13
C GLN A 295 -36.36 -0.05 -30.14
N LYS A 296 -36.55 1.01 -30.94
CA LYS A 296 -35.55 1.47 -31.91
C LYS A 296 -34.25 1.85 -31.20
N THR A 297 -34.35 2.55 -30.07
CA THR A 297 -33.19 2.98 -29.28
C THR A 297 -32.49 1.79 -28.64
N LEU A 298 -33.23 0.87 -28.01
CA LEU A 298 -32.67 -0.36 -27.42
C LEU A 298 -31.97 -1.24 -28.48
N LYS A 299 -32.56 -1.37 -29.67
CA LYS A 299 -31.93 -2.08 -30.80
C LYS A 299 -30.67 -1.37 -31.29
N ALA A 300 -30.65 -0.04 -31.32
CA ALA A 300 -29.47 0.73 -31.71
C ALA A 300 -28.33 0.55 -30.70
N ILE A 301 -28.65 0.57 -29.40
CA ILE A 301 -27.67 0.30 -28.33
C ILE A 301 -27.13 -1.13 -28.48
N LEU A 302 -28.00 -2.13 -28.61
CA LEU A 302 -27.57 -3.53 -28.75
C LEU A 302 -26.72 -3.79 -30.00
N LYS A 303 -26.93 -3.04 -31.09
CA LYS A 303 -26.08 -3.12 -32.29
C LYS A 303 -24.70 -2.46 -32.11
N GLY A 304 -24.60 -1.49 -31.20
CA GLY A 304 -23.35 -0.80 -30.90
C GLY A 304 -22.49 -1.49 -29.85
N ILE A 305 -23.00 -2.56 -29.24
CA ILE A 305 -22.28 -3.52 -28.38
C ILE A 305 -21.83 -4.69 -29.25
#